data_AF-A0A1X6ZYZ4-F1
#
_entry.id   AF-A0A1X6ZYZ4-F1
#
_cell.length_a   1.000
_cell.length_b   1.000
_cell.length_c   1.000
_cell.angle_alpha   90.00
_cell.angle_beta   90.00
_cell.angle_gamma   90.00
#
_symmetry.space_group_name_H-M   'P 1'
#
loop_
_entity.id
_entity.type
_entity.pdbx_description
1 polymer ?
#
loop_
_entity_poly.entity_id
_entity_poly.type
_entity_poly.pdbx_seq_one_letter_code
_entity_poly.pdbx_strand_id
1 'polypeptide(L)' 'MRYTVLTAFLLTPLFANAEAYERPVPQSQSATAEFWFMIASFALIIALWGVQKLVSRR' A
#
# COMPACT_ATOMS: atom_id res chain seq x y z
N MET A 1 37.08 -28.81 2.72
CA MET A 1 36.20 -28.65 3.90
C MET A 1 35.70 -27.22 4.12
N ARG A 2 36.53 -26.18 4.02
CA ARG A 2 36.06 -24.79 4.23
C ARG A 2 34.96 -24.35 3.25
N TYR A 3 35.10 -24.70 1.97
CA TYR A 3 34.13 -24.31 0.94
C TYR A 3 32.88 -25.19 0.91
N THR A 4 32.98 -26.45 1.35
CA THR A 4 31.85 -27.41 1.33
C THR A 4 30.76 -27.03 2.35
N VAL A 5 31.16 -26.48 3.50
CA VAL A 5 30.21 -25.98 4.51
C VAL A 5 29.49 -24.73 4.01
N LEU A 6 30.21 -23.81 3.36
CA LEU A 6 29.63 -22.61 2.76
C LEU A 6 28.64 -22.96 1.65
N THR A 7 28.99 -23.90 0.76
CA THR A 7 28.09 -24.35 -0.30
C THR A 7 26.85 -25.04 0.27
N ALA A 8 26.99 -25.86 1.32
CA ALA A 8 25.85 -26.51 1.96
C ALA A 8 24.90 -25.49 2.61
N PHE A 9 25.44 -24.46 3.27
CA PHE A 9 24.67 -23.39 3.88
C PHE A 9 23.88 -22.57 2.85
N LEU A 10 24.49 -22.26 1.70
CA LEU A 10 23.85 -21.49 0.63
C LEU A 10 22.70 -22.25 -0.07
N LEU A 11 22.70 -23.58 -0.02
CA LEU A 11 21.66 -24.41 -0.63
C LEU A 11 20.46 -24.67 0.30
N THR A 12 20.53 -24.25 1.57
CA THR A 12 19.42 -24.44 2.54
C THR A 12 18.06 -23.90 2.09
N PRO A 13 17.93 -22.78 1.33
CA PRO A 13 16.63 -22.30 0.86
C PRO A 13 15.94 -23.24 -0.13
N LEU A 14 16.70 -24.07 -0.86
CA LEU A 14 16.14 -25.04 -1.81
C LEU A 14 15.40 -26.20 -1.12
N PHE A 15 15.69 -26.40 0.18
CA PHE A 15 15.06 -27.43 1.01
C PHE A 15 14.04 -26.83 2.00
N ALA A 16 13.87 -25.51 1.99
CA ALA A 16 12.87 -24.85 2.79
C ALA A 16 11.48 -25.12 2.18
N ASN A 17 10.71 -26.02 2.81
CA ASN A 17 9.30 -26.20 2.52
C ASN A 17 8.51 -25.08 3.21
N ALA A 18 8.60 -23.87 2.66
CA ALA A 18 7.75 -22.76 3.10
C ALA A 18 6.35 -22.93 2.49
N GLU A 19 5.30 -22.63 3.26
CA GLU A 19 3.98 -22.48 2.67
C GLU A 19 4.01 -21.40 1.59
N ALA A 20 3.24 -21.62 0.52
CA ALA A 20 3.06 -20.61 -0.49
C ALA A 20 2.41 -19.38 0.15
N TYR A 21 3.00 -18.21 -0.07
CA TYR A 21 2.43 -16.96 0.43
C TYR A 21 1.03 -16.76 -0.16
N GLU A 22 0.01 -16.84 0.70
CA GLU A 22 -1.34 -16.46 0.35
C GLU A 22 -1.48 -14.96 0.52
N ARG A 23 -1.65 -14.25 -0.61
CA ARG A 23 -1.87 -12.80 -0.56
C ARG A 23 -3.24 -12.53 0.08
N PRO A 24 -3.34 -11.63 1.07
CA PRO A 24 -4.63 -11.15 1.52
C PRO A 24 -5.41 -10.56 0.34
N VAL A 25 -6.60 -11.07 0.06
CA VAL A 25 -7.49 -10.51 -0.96
C VAL A 25 -8.13 -9.24 -0.38
N PRO A 26 -7.99 -8.07 -1.04
CA PRO A 26 -8.65 -6.86 -0.58
C PRO A 26 -10.17 -7.08 -0.51
N GLN A 27 -10.76 -6.75 0.65
CA GLN A 27 -12.20 -6.68 0.78
C GLN A 27 -12.73 -5.52 -0.07
N SER A 28 -13.93 -5.66 -0.63
CA SER A 28 -14.60 -4.54 -1.29
C SER A 28 -14.79 -3.38 -0.31
N GLN A 29 -14.61 -2.16 -0.78
CA GLN A 29 -14.86 -0.97 0.03
C GLN A 29 -16.34 -0.90 0.42
N SER A 30 -16.65 -0.46 1.65
CA SER A 30 -18.04 -0.36 2.10
C SER A 30 -18.74 0.83 1.42
N ALA A 31 -20.04 0.70 1.15
CA ALA A 31 -20.83 1.78 0.58
C ALA A 31 -20.76 3.08 1.41
N THR A 32 -20.68 2.94 2.75
CA THR A 32 -20.48 4.09 3.66
C THR A 32 -19.13 4.75 3.43
N ALA A 33 -18.05 3.98 3.25
CA ALA A 33 -16.73 4.53 2.98
C ALA A 33 -16.67 5.25 1.61
N GLU A 34 -17.29 4.69 0.59
CA GLU A 34 -17.40 5.34 -0.73
C GLU A 34 -18.16 6.67 -0.66
N PHE A 35 -19.28 6.70 0.07
CA PHE A 35 -20.07 7.91 0.29
C PHE A 35 -19.27 9.02 0.97
N TRP A 36 -18.56 8.71 2.06
CA TRP A 36 -17.74 9.70 2.77
C TRP A 36 -16.53 10.16 1.95
N PHE A 37 -15.92 9.25 1.18
CA PHE A 37 -14.81 9.61 0.28
C PHE A 37 -15.26 10.62 -0.78
N MET A 38 -16.45 10.44 -1.36
CA MET A 38 -17.03 11.40 -2.30
C MET A 38 -17.20 12.78 -1.66
N ILE A 39 -17.81 12.86 -0.47
CA ILE A 39 -18.01 14.13 0.25
C ILE A 39 -16.66 14.80 0.56
N ALA A 40 -15.70 14.04 1.09
CA ALA A 40 -14.38 14.54 1.42
C ALA A 40 -13.64 15.08 0.18
N SER A 41 -13.80 14.42 -0.97
CA SER A 41 -13.21 14.86 -2.24
C SER A 41 -13.76 16.21 -2.70
N PHE A 42 -15.08 16.41 -2.62
CA PHE A 42 -15.69 17.71 -2.92
C PHE A 42 -15.23 18.79 -1.94
N ALA A 43 -15.18 18.48 -0.64
CA ALA A 43 -14.71 19.40 0.38
C ALA A 43 -13.26 19.84 0.12
N LEU A 44 -12.38 18.92 -0.29
CA LEU A 44 -10.99 19.23 -0.64
C LEU A 44 -10.91 20.20 -1.83
N ILE A 45 -11.68 19.97 -2.89
CA ILE A 45 -11.70 20.87 -4.06
C ILE A 45 -12.15 22.27 -3.66
N ILE A 46 -13.20 22.38 -2.85
CA ILE A 46 -13.69 23.67 -2.34
C ILE A 46 -12.61 24.38 -1.50
N ALA A 47 -11.89 23.64 -0.66
CA ALA A 47 -10.80 24.20 0.14
C ALA A 47 -9.66 24.74 -0.75
N LEU A 48 -9.24 23.98 -1.76
CA LEU A 48 -8.21 24.41 -2.72
C LEU A 48 -8.64 25.66 -3.49
N TRP A 49 -9.90 25.71 -3.93
CA TRP A 49 -10.46 26.90 -4.57
C TRP A 49 -10.48 28.12 -3.64
N GLY A 50 -10.83 27.91 -2.36
CA GLY A 50 -10.79 28.95 -1.34
C GLY A 50 -9.38 29.52 -1.14
N VAL A 51 -8.37 28.65 -1.08
CA VAL A 51 -6.96 29.05 -1.00
C VAL A 51 -6.53 29.83 -2.24
N GLN A 52 -6.84 29.33 -3.44
CA GLN A 52 -6.53 30.02 -4.69
C GLN A 52 -7.11 31.44 -4.70
N LYS A 53 -8.38 31.59 -4.31
CA LYS A 53 -9.06 32.88 -4.25
C LYS A 53 -8.44 33.83 -3.22
N LEU A 54 -7.98 33.30 -2.08
CA LEU A 54 -7.33 34.11 -1.05
C LEU A 54 -5.95 34.61 -1.51
N VAL A 55 -5.17 33.76 -2.17
CA VAL A 55 -3.82 34.10 -2.67
C VAL A 55 -3.90 35.00 -3.90
N SER A 56 -4.82 34.76 -4.83
CA SER A 56 -4.99 35.58 -6.05
C SER A 56 -5.46 37.02 -5.81
N ARG A 57 -5.78 37.36 -4.56
CA ARG A 57 -6.19 38.71 -4.13
C ARG A 57 -5.03 39.54 -3.58
N ARG A 58 -3.84 38.94 -3.44
CA ARG A 58 -2.57 39.64 -3.22
C ARG A 58 -1.96 40.00 -4.57
#